data_AF-A0A381ZXL7-F1
#
_entry.id   AF-A0A381ZXL7-F1
#
_cell.length_a   1.000
_cell.length_b   1.000
_cell.length_c   1.000
_cell.angle_alpha   90.00
_cell.angle_beta   90.00
_cell.angle_gamma   90.00
#
_symmetry.space_group_name_H-M   'P 1'
#
loop_
_entity.id
_entity.type
_entity.pdbx_description
1 polymer ?
#
loop_
_entity_poly.entity_id
_entity_poly.type
_entity_poly.pdbx_seq_one_letter_code
_entity_poly.pdbx_strand_id
1 'polypeptide(L)'
;MIRRLVLGMCAAVMILAAVSVRSQEDSGTCTGDTVDLYDAIQGVRQMRNEILDALSGLKTAAKTAGSDQLDDMRYAEEDMNSTLAQTAAALTDLERCYHQATSATKD
;
A
#
# COMPACT_ATOMS: atom_id res chain seq x y z
N MET A 1 5.40 17.21 -12.84
CA MET A 1 4.63 16.69 -11.68
C MET A 1 4.47 15.16 -11.72
N ILE A 2 4.17 14.55 -12.88
CA ILE A 2 4.03 13.08 -13.07
C ILE A 2 5.25 12.27 -12.57
N ARG A 3 6.48 12.76 -12.80
CA ARG A 3 7.72 12.07 -12.40
C ARG A 3 7.84 11.82 -10.88
N ARG A 4 7.17 12.63 -10.04
CA ARG A 4 7.14 12.41 -8.57
C ARG A 4 6.13 11.34 -8.16
N LEU A 5 5.01 11.20 -8.88
CA LEU A 5 4.00 10.16 -8.64
C LEU A 5 4.58 8.77 -8.93
N VAL A 6 5.27 8.62 -10.07
CA VAL A 6 5.89 7.34 -10.48
C VAL A 6 6.98 6.88 -9.50
N LEU A 7 7.76 7.81 -8.96
CA LEU A 7 8.82 7.51 -7.97
C LEU A 7 8.25 7.06 -6.62
N GLY A 8 7.14 7.67 -6.15
CA GLY A 8 6.46 7.23 -4.92
C GLY A 8 5.83 5.84 -5.05
N MET A 9 5.29 5.54 -6.24
CA MET A 9 4.64 4.27 -6.53
C MET A 9 5.62 3.09 -6.58
N CYS A 10 6.83 3.29 -7.13
CA CYS A 10 7.89 2.27 -7.09
C CYS A 10 8.34 1.93 -5.66
N ALA A 11 8.41 2.93 -4.77
CA ALA A 11 8.75 2.69 -3.37
C ALA A 11 7.65 1.90 -2.64
N ALA A 12 6.37 2.21 -2.90
CA ALA A 12 5.23 1.50 -2.34
C ALA A 12 5.21 0.02 -2.76
N VAL A 13 5.47 -0.29 -4.04
CA VAL A 13 5.56 -1.67 -4.54
C VAL A 13 6.70 -2.43 -3.86
N MET A 14 7.85 -1.79 -3.63
CA MET A 14 9.00 -2.42 -2.97
C MET A 14 8.73 -2.69 -1.48
N ILE A 15 8.04 -1.79 -0.79
CA ILE A 15 7.63 -1.99 0.62
C ILE A 15 6.57 -3.09 0.71
N LEU A 16 5.59 -3.12 -0.19
CA LEU A 16 4.62 -4.20 -0.28
C LEU A 16 5.30 -5.54 -0.56
N ALA A 17 6.24 -5.61 -1.49
CA ALA A 17 6.99 -6.83 -1.77
C ALA A 17 7.81 -7.29 -0.56
N ALA A 18 8.40 -6.37 0.21
CA ALA A 18 9.10 -6.71 1.44
C ALA A 18 8.17 -7.22 2.55
N VAL A 19 6.94 -6.68 2.65
CA VAL A 19 5.90 -7.18 3.56
C VAL A 19 5.40 -8.56 3.11
N SER A 20 5.17 -8.76 1.82
CA SER A 20 4.81 -10.07 1.26
C SER A 20 5.89 -11.11 1.52
N VAL A 21 7.17 -10.77 1.38
CA VAL A 21 8.30 -11.66 1.69
C VAL A 21 8.34 -12.03 3.17
N ARG A 22 8.13 -11.07 4.08
CA ARG A 22 8.05 -11.36 5.53
C ARG A 22 6.84 -12.21 5.92
N SER A 23 5.77 -12.17 5.14
CA SER A 23 4.58 -13.01 5.37
C SER A 23 4.67 -14.39 4.71
N GLN A 24 5.64 -14.62 3.82
CA GLN A 24 5.74 -15.79 2.95
C GLN A 24 6.93 -16.71 3.28
N GLU A 25 7.64 -16.51 4.39
CA GLU A 25 8.59 -17.50 4.94
C GLU A 25 7.84 -18.72 5.53
N ASP A 26 7.32 -19.54 4.60
CA ASP A 26 7.17 -21.01 4.56
C ASP A 26 6.64 -21.77 5.79
N SER A 27 6.00 -21.11 6.76
CA SER A 27 5.55 -21.78 7.99
C SER A 27 4.18 -21.36 8.50
N GLY A 28 3.54 -20.34 7.90
CA GLY A 28 2.31 -19.77 8.45
C GLY A 28 2.48 -19.15 9.84
N THR A 29 3.73 -19.03 10.32
CA THR A 29 4.04 -18.31 11.55
C THR A 29 4.51 -16.91 11.20
N CYS A 30 3.76 -15.91 11.65
CA CYS A 30 4.19 -14.53 11.56
C CYS A 30 5.36 -14.33 12.53
N THR A 31 6.59 -14.34 12.02
CA THR A 31 7.84 -14.30 12.81
C THR A 31 8.29 -12.90 13.22
N GLY A 32 7.46 -11.87 12.99
CA GLY A 32 7.73 -10.50 13.41
C GLY A 32 7.33 -10.22 14.85
N ASP A 33 8.12 -9.41 15.56
CA ASP A 33 7.73 -8.88 16.86
C ASP A 33 6.45 -8.04 16.72
N THR A 34 5.60 -8.02 17.74
CA THR A 34 4.33 -7.29 17.73
C THR A 34 4.52 -5.80 17.45
N VAL A 35 5.65 -5.23 17.89
CA VAL A 35 6.06 -3.85 17.61
C VAL A 35 6.37 -3.66 16.12
N ASP A 36 7.14 -4.56 15.51
CA ASP A 36 7.47 -4.51 14.08
C ASP A 36 6.22 -4.65 13.19
N LEU A 37 5.27 -5.49 13.60
CA LEU A 37 3.99 -5.67 12.92
C LEU A 37 3.11 -4.42 13.04
N TYR A 38 3.06 -3.80 14.22
CA TYR A 38 2.31 -2.56 14.43
C TYR A 38 2.87 -1.42 13.57
N ASP A 39 4.20 -1.24 13.55
CA ASP A 39 4.86 -0.21 12.75
C ASP A 39 4.66 -0.45 11.25
N ALA A 40 4.70 -1.72 10.80
CA ALA A 40 4.36 -2.09 9.43
C ALA A 40 2.90 -1.73 9.08
N ILE A 41 1.93 -2.01 9.96
CA ILE A 41 0.52 -1.63 9.76
C ILE A 41 0.39 -0.11 9.61
N GLN A 42 1.04 0.67 10.48
CA GLN A 42 1.00 2.13 10.39
C GLN A 42 1.64 2.63 9.09
N GLY A 43 2.77 2.05 8.68
CA GLY A 43 3.43 2.37 7.42
C GLY A 43 2.54 2.10 6.21
N VAL A 44 1.87 0.94 6.15
CA VAL A 44 0.96 0.62 5.04
C VAL A 44 -0.30 1.52 5.06
N ARG A 45 -0.82 1.87 6.25
CA ARG A 45 -1.93 2.85 6.37
C ARG A 45 -1.52 4.23 5.86
N GLN A 46 -0.30 4.67 6.19
CA GLN A 46 0.23 5.94 5.68
C GLN A 46 0.35 5.91 4.15
N MET A 47 0.95 4.87 3.57
CA MET A 47 1.05 4.72 2.12
C MET A 47 -0.33 4.73 1.45
N ARG A 48 -1.32 4.03 2.01
CA ARG A 48 -2.70 4.03 1.51
C ARG A 48 -3.28 5.45 1.47
N ASN A 49 -3.06 6.23 2.53
CA ASN A 49 -3.53 7.61 2.58
C ASN A 49 -2.83 8.50 1.55
N GLU A 50 -1.52 8.34 1.37
CA GLU A 50 -0.76 9.08 0.33
C GLU A 50 -1.27 8.76 -1.09
N ILE A 51 -1.64 7.49 -1.35
CA ILE A 51 -2.26 7.09 -2.63
C ILE A 51 -3.64 7.73 -2.80
N LEU A 52 -4.45 7.79 -1.74
CA LEU A 52 -5.76 8.45 -1.78
C LEU A 52 -5.62 9.96 -2.05
N ASP A 53 -4.65 10.62 -1.43
CA ASP A 53 -4.35 12.03 -1.66
C ASP A 53 -3.86 12.26 -3.10
N ALA A 54 -3.01 11.38 -3.61
CA ALA A 54 -2.56 11.40 -5.00
C ALA A 54 -3.72 11.24 -6.00
N LEU A 55 -4.63 10.30 -5.75
CA LEU A 55 -5.86 10.10 -6.53
C LEU A 55 -6.74 11.34 -6.53
N SER A 56 -6.90 11.99 -5.37
CA SER A 56 -7.66 13.25 -5.26
C SER A 56 -7.02 14.37 -6.07
N GLY A 57 -5.69 14.50 -6.00
CA GLY A 57 -4.92 15.44 -6.81
C GLY A 57 -5.05 15.17 -8.31
N LEU A 58 -4.99 13.90 -8.72
CA LEU A 58 -5.19 13.48 -10.11
C LEU A 58 -6.59 13.87 -10.62
N LYS A 59 -7.65 13.56 -9.86
CA LYS A 59 -9.03 13.93 -10.21
C LYS A 59 -9.22 15.42 -10.35
N THR A 60 -8.56 16.21 -9.50
CA THR A 60 -8.60 17.67 -9.59
C THR A 60 -7.92 18.16 -10.88
N ALA A 61 -6.74 17.62 -11.19
CA ALA A 61 -6.02 17.96 -12.41
C ALA A 61 -6.77 17.53 -13.69
N ALA A 62 -7.51 16.40 -13.65
CA ALA A 62 -8.25 15.89 -14.80
C ALA A 62 -9.36 16.85 -15.24
N LYS A 63 -9.94 17.62 -14.32
CA LYS A 63 -10.98 18.63 -14.62
C LYS A 63 -10.50 19.73 -15.56
N THR A 64 -9.20 19.98 -15.62
CA THR A 64 -8.59 21.03 -16.43
C THR A 64 -7.70 20.47 -17.54
N ALA A 65 -7.66 19.15 -17.72
CA ALA A 65 -6.81 18.48 -18.68
C ALA A 65 -7.46 18.45 -20.08
N GLY A 66 -6.63 18.48 -21.12
CA GLY A 66 -7.07 18.23 -22.49
C GLY A 66 -7.30 16.74 -22.76
N SER A 67 -8.00 16.42 -23.85
CA SER A 67 -8.35 15.05 -24.29
C SER A 67 -7.18 14.07 -24.18
N ASP A 68 -6.03 14.42 -24.76
CA ASP A 68 -4.87 13.51 -24.84
C ASP A 68 -4.24 13.25 -23.46
N GLN A 69 -4.43 14.15 -22.51
CA GLN A 69 -3.95 14.02 -21.14
C GLN A 69 -4.92 13.20 -20.27
N LEU A 70 -6.21 13.16 -20.62
CA LEU A 70 -7.20 12.40 -19.88
C LEU A 70 -6.98 10.89 -19.98
N ASP A 71 -6.53 10.39 -21.13
CA ASP A 71 -6.22 8.96 -21.29
C ASP A 71 -5.02 8.54 -20.44
N ASP A 72 -3.93 9.33 -20.44
CA ASP A 72 -2.78 9.10 -19.56
C ASP A 72 -3.18 9.15 -18.08
N MET A 73 -4.06 10.08 -17.72
CA MET A 73 -4.58 10.20 -16.35
C MET A 73 -5.48 9.02 -15.97
N ARG A 74 -6.27 8.49 -16.90
CA ARG A 74 -7.07 7.27 -16.68
C ARG A 74 -6.18 6.08 -16.36
N TYR A 75 -5.11 5.88 -17.11
CA TYR A 75 -4.14 4.82 -16.80
C TYR A 75 -3.50 5.00 -15.42
N ALA A 76 -3.15 6.24 -15.06
CA ALA A 76 -2.61 6.54 -13.73
C ALA A 76 -3.64 6.28 -12.62
N GLU A 77 -4.93 6.58 -12.84
CA GLU A 77 -6.00 6.27 -11.89
C GLU A 77 -6.19 4.75 -11.71
N GLU A 78 -6.20 3.99 -12.81
CA GLU A 78 -6.31 2.53 -12.77
C GLU A 78 -5.15 1.89 -11.99
N ASP A 79 -3.92 2.34 -12.24
CA ASP A 79 -2.72 1.85 -11.55
C ASP A 79 -2.75 2.19 -10.05
N MET A 80 -3.15 3.42 -9.70
CA MET A 80 -3.29 3.83 -8.29
C MET A 80 -4.39 3.06 -7.57
N ASN A 81 -5.51 2.78 -8.24
CA ASN A 81 -6.59 1.94 -7.68
C ASN A 81 -6.13 0.49 -7.48
N SER A 82 -5.34 -0.06 -8.42
CA SER A 82 -4.73 -1.39 -8.25
C SER A 82 -3.81 -1.42 -7.02
N THR A 83 -2.96 -0.40 -6.87
CA THR A 83 -2.06 -0.29 -5.72
C THR A 83 -2.84 -0.13 -4.41
N LEU A 84 -3.94 0.62 -4.42
CA LEU A 84 -4.84 0.77 -3.27
C LEU A 84 -5.42 -0.60 -2.85
N ALA A 85 -5.87 -1.42 -3.80
CA ALA A 85 -6.35 -2.77 -3.52
C ALA A 85 -5.24 -3.66 -2.91
N GLN A 86 -4.02 -3.55 -3.40
CA GLN A 86 -2.87 -4.29 -2.85
C GLN A 86 -2.55 -3.84 -1.42
N THR A 87 -2.58 -2.53 -1.11
CA THR A 87 -2.38 -2.04 0.27
C THR A 87 -3.45 -2.55 1.23
N ALA A 88 -4.69 -2.69 0.77
CA ALA A 88 -5.79 -3.23 1.57
C ALA A 88 -5.58 -4.72 1.90
N ALA A 89 -5.13 -5.51 0.92
CA ALA A 89 -4.76 -6.91 1.14
C ALA A 89 -3.60 -7.04 2.13
N ALA A 90 -2.53 -6.25 1.94
CA ALA A 90 -1.38 -6.24 2.84
C ALA A 90 -1.74 -5.84 4.28
N LEU A 91 -2.63 -4.85 4.45
CA LEU A 91 -3.15 -4.49 5.79
C LEU A 91 -3.90 -5.64 6.44
N THR A 92 -4.76 -6.32 5.67
CA THR A 92 -5.53 -7.46 6.18
C THR A 92 -4.60 -8.57 6.66
N ASP A 93 -3.53 -8.86 5.92
CA ASP A 93 -2.56 -9.88 6.28
C ASP A 93 -1.71 -9.47 7.50
N LEU A 94 -1.25 -8.22 7.56
CA LEU A 94 -0.52 -7.69 8.71
C LEU A 94 -1.36 -7.67 9.99
N GLU A 95 -2.63 -7.23 9.91
CA GLU A 95 -3.56 -7.21 11.04
C GLU A 95 -3.84 -8.63 11.55
N ARG A 96 -3.98 -9.61 10.63
CA ARG A 96 -4.08 -11.03 10.99
C ARG A 96 -2.83 -11.50 11.74
N CYS A 97 -1.65 -11.18 11.23
CA CYS A 97 -0.38 -11.54 11.86
C CYS A 97 -0.21 -10.91 13.25
N TYR A 98 -0.54 -9.62 13.38
CA TYR A 98 -0.48 -8.92 14.66
C TYR A 98 -1.42 -9.56 15.69
N HIS A 99 -2.64 -9.94 15.30
CA HIS A 99 -3.55 -10.65 16.19
C HIS A 99 -3.05 -12.03 16.61
N GLN A 100 -2.47 -12.80 15.69
CA GLN A 100 -1.88 -14.10 16.02
C GLN A 100 -0.72 -13.96 17.01
N ALA A 101 0.22 -13.05 16.75
CA ALA A 101 1.38 -12.81 17.62
C ALA A 101 0.98 -12.31 19.03
N THR A 102 -0.02 -11.43 19.11
CA THR A 102 -0.54 -10.92 20.40
C THR A 102 -1.37 -11.94 21.18
N SER A 103 -1.95 -12.94 20.51
CA SER A 103 -2.66 -14.05 21.16
C SER A 103 -1.70 -15.11 21.69
N ALA A 104 -0.64 -15.44 20.93
CA ALA A 104 0.37 -16.43 21.30
C ALA A 104 1.25 -16.00 22.50
N THR A 105 1.30 -14.71 22.80
CA THR A 105 2.03 -14.15 23.96
C THR A 105 1.22 -14.14 25.25
N LYS A 106 -0.07 -14.53 25.22
CA LYS A 106 -0.96 -14.55 26.39
C LYS A 106 -1.15 -15.93 27.02
N ASP A 107 -0.62 -16.99 26.42
CA ASP A 107 -0.53 -18.34 26.99
C ASP A 107 0.81 -18.56 27.70
#